data_AF-A0A7Z9QRE7-F1
#
_entry.id   AF-A0A7Z9QRE7-F1
#
_cell.length_a   1.000
_cell.length_b   1.000
_cell.length_c   1.000
_cell.angle_alpha   90.00
_cell.angle_beta   90.00
_cell.angle_gamma   90.00
#
_symmetry.space_group_name_H-M   'P 1'
#
loop_
_entity.id
_entity.type
_entity.pdbx_description
1 polymer ?
#
loop_
_entity_poly.entity_id
_entity_poly.type
_entity_poly.pdbx_seq_one_letter_code
_entity_poly.pdbx_strand_id
1 'polypeptide(L)' 'MDFAPVEAIPISAEGLTQMVALAKHISAPPDFMETGITEYSGYNLIFLPTKIAPNPVLTVGLGGTISAIAFLSE' A
#
# COMPACT_ATOMS: atom_id res chain seq x y z
N MET A 1 -10.06 -16.81 19.88
CA MET A 1 -8.81 -16.16 19.44
C MET A 1 -9.08 -14.68 19.42
N ASP A 2 -8.21 -13.91 20.08
CA ASP A 2 -8.29 -12.45 20.06
C ASP A 2 -7.42 -11.98 18.90
N PHE A 3 -8.04 -11.36 17.88
CA PHE A 3 -7.32 -10.85 16.71
C PHE A 3 -7.01 -9.38 16.94
N ALA A 4 -5.77 -8.96 16.64
CA ALA A 4 -5.43 -7.55 16.68
C ALA A 4 -6.33 -6.77 15.70
N PRO A 5 -6.95 -5.66 16.12
CA PRO A 5 -7.71 -4.81 15.22
C PRO A 5 -6.80 -4.25 14.12
N VAL A 6 -7.32 -4.07 12.91
CA VAL A 6 -6.52 -3.66 11.73
C VAL A 6 -5.84 -2.31 11.97
N GLU A 7 -6.46 -1.43 12.75
CA GLU A 7 -5.95 -0.14 13.18
C GLU A 7 -4.61 -0.28 13.91
N ALA A 8 -4.45 -1.34 14.71
CA ALA A 8 -3.25 -1.59 15.50
C ALA A 8 -2.09 -2.19 14.69
N ILE A 9 -2.34 -2.69 13.47
CA ILE A 9 -1.26 -3.18 12.60
C ILE A 9 -0.57 -1.97 11.96
N PRO A 10 0.74 -1.76 12.16
CA PRO A 10 1.45 -0.65 11.54
C PRO A 10 1.57 -0.85 10.03
N ILE A 11 1.81 0.25 9.31
CA ILE A 11 2.25 0.19 7.91
C ILE A 11 3.60 -0.51 7.87
N SER A 12 3.81 -1.39 6.88
CA SER A 12 5.06 -2.14 6.75
C SER A 12 6.27 -1.24 6.49
N ALA A 13 7.37 -1.51 7.20
CA ALA A 13 8.65 -0.82 6.99
C ALA A 13 9.20 -1.11 5.58
N GLU A 14 8.97 -2.32 5.09
CA GLU A 14 9.29 -2.74 3.73
C GLU A 14 8.53 -1.90 2.70
N GLY A 15 7.21 -1.74 2.88
CA GLY A 15 6.37 -0.92 1.98
C GLY A 15 6.84 0.54 1.94
N LEU A 16 7.18 1.12 3.09
CA LEU A 16 7.74 2.47 3.18
C LEU A 16 9.10 2.57 2.47
N THR A 17 9.97 1.56 2.64
CA THR A 17 11.27 1.51 1.96
C THR A 17 11.11 1.45 0.44
N GLN A 18 10.15 0.67 -0.05
CA GLN A 18 9.84 0.60 -1.48
C GLN A 18 9.27 1.93 -2.00
N MET A 19 8.44 2.61 -1.22
CA MET A 19 7.92 3.93 -1.58
C MET A 19 9.05 4.96 -1.76
N VAL A 20 10.04 4.98 -0.86
CA VAL A 20 11.22 5.84 -0.97
C VAL A 20 12.06 5.49 -2.21
N ALA A 21 12.25 4.20 -2.48
CA ALA A 21 12.99 3.75 -3.66
C ALA A 21 12.29 4.17 -4.96
N LEU A 22 10.96 4.02 -5.02
CA LEU A 22 10.15 4.45 -6.15
C LEU A 22 10.22 5.97 -6.33
N ALA A 23 10.02 6.74 -5.26
CA ALA A 23 10.10 8.20 -5.28
C ALA A 23 11.42 8.70 -5.86
N LYS A 24 12.54 8.07 -5.46
CA LYS A 24 13.86 8.37 -6.00
C LYS A 24 13.99 7.98 -7.48
N HIS A 25 13.46 6.83 -7.87
CA HIS A 25 13.56 6.33 -9.24
C HIS A 25 12.82 7.23 -10.25
N ILE A 26 11.64 7.72 -9.87
CA ILE A 26 10.78 8.53 -10.75
C ILE A 26 10.97 10.03 -10.56
N SER A 27 11.87 10.46 -9.68
CA SER A 27 12.01 11.87 -9.26
C SER A 27 10.68 12.47 -8.80
N ALA A 28 9.96 11.74 -7.95
CA ALA A 28 8.64 12.13 -7.44
C ALA A 28 8.70 13.49 -6.71
N PRO A 29 7.61 14.27 -6.74
CA PRO A 29 7.53 15.53 -6.03
C PRO A 29 7.59 15.33 -4.50
N PRO A 30 7.95 16.37 -3.72
CA PRO A 30 8.17 16.24 -2.28
C PRO A 30 6.95 15.74 -1.49
N ASP A 31 5.75 16.04 -1.95
CA ASP A 31 4.47 15.65 -1.32
C ASP A 31 4.08 14.20 -1.59
N PHE A 32 4.72 13.51 -2.54
CA PHE A 32 4.43 12.11 -2.85
C PHE A 32 4.54 11.19 -1.64
N MET A 33 5.48 11.45 -0.72
CA MET A 33 5.65 10.63 0.49
C MET A 33 4.49 10.78 1.49
N GLU A 34 3.73 11.86 1.42
CA GLU A 34 2.55 12.11 2.24
C GLU A 34 1.27 11.65 1.53
N THR A 35 1.15 11.93 0.24
CA THR A 35 -0.08 11.66 -0.53
C THR A 35 -0.11 10.28 -1.17
N GLY A 36 1.05 9.73 -1.53
CA GLY A 36 1.18 8.53 -2.36
C GLY A 36 0.79 8.72 -3.81
N ILE A 37 0.54 9.95 -4.27
CA ILE A 37 -0.01 10.26 -5.59
C ILE A 37 0.97 11.11 -6.39
N THR A 38 1.23 10.74 -7.64
CA THR A 38 2.02 11.53 -8.57
C THR A 38 1.65 11.19 -10.02
N GLU A 39 2.30 11.83 -10.99
CA GLU A 39 2.23 11.46 -12.40
C GLU A 39 3.56 10.86 -12.86
N TYR A 40 3.51 9.79 -13.64
CA TYR A 40 4.68 9.19 -14.26
C TYR A 40 4.36 8.72 -15.67
N SER A 41 5.17 9.15 -16.64
CA SER A 41 5.00 8.81 -18.06
C SER A 41 3.60 9.11 -18.63
N GLY A 42 2.94 10.17 -18.16
CA GLY A 42 1.62 10.59 -18.62
C GLY A 42 0.43 9.84 -17.98
N TYR A 43 0.68 9.05 -16.94
CA TYR A 43 -0.34 8.35 -16.17
C TYR A 43 -0.30 8.76 -14.70
N ASN A 44 -1.45 8.75 -14.03
CA ASN A 44 -1.51 8.83 -12.58
C ASN A 44 -0.86 7.57 -11.98
N LEU A 45 0.08 7.79 -11.07
CA LEU A 45 0.70 6.75 -10.27
C LEU A 45 0.26 6.94 -8.83
N ILE A 46 -0.40 5.91 -8.28
CA ILE A 46 -0.80 5.86 -6.88
C ILE A 46 -0.07 4.69 -6.21
N PHE A 47 0.64 4.96 -5.12
CA PHE A 47 1.35 3.95 -4.34
C PHE A 47 0.86 3.98 -2.89
N LEU A 48 0.40 2.83 -2.39
CA LEU A 48 -0.01 2.67 -1.00
C LEU A 48 0.87 1.62 -0.30
N PRO A 49 1.69 1.98 0.70
CA PRO A 49 2.36 1.00 1.53
C PRO A 49 1.33 0.25 2.40
N THR A 50 1.36 -1.08 2.38
CA THR A 50 0.32 -1.90 3.01
C THR A 50 0.64 -2.26 4.46
N LYS A 51 -0.40 -2.59 5.22
CA LYS A 51 -0.30 -3.26 6.52
C LYS A 51 -0.12 -4.77 6.31
N ILE A 52 0.86 -5.37 6.97
CA ILE A 52 1.15 -6.81 6.85
C ILE A 52 0.77 -7.49 8.17
N ALA A 53 -0.20 -8.41 8.12
CA ALA A 53 -0.56 -9.20 9.28
C ALA A 53 0.58 -10.18 9.61
N PRO A 54 1.12 -10.19 10.85
CA PRO A 54 2.30 -10.99 11.19
C PRO A 54 2.04 -12.50 11.21
N ASN A 55 0.81 -12.92 11.52
CA ASN A 55 0.40 -14.32 11.58
C ASN A 55 -0.96 -14.50 10.90
N PRO A 56 -1.04 -14.48 9.55
CA PRO A 56 -2.31 -14.59 8.85
C PRO A 56 -2.88 -16.00 9.04
N VAL A 57 -4.14 -16.09 9.46
CA VAL A 57 -4.85 -17.38 9.61
C VAL A 57 -5.17 -17.99 8.23
N LEU A 58 -5.50 -17.14 7.25
CA LEU A 58 -5.82 -17.54 5.89
C LEU A 58 -5.27 -16.50 4.91
N THR A 59 -4.68 -16.99 3.82
CA THR A 59 -4.17 -16.16 2.71
C THR A 59 -4.93 -16.39 1.40
N VAL A 60 -5.65 -17.52 1.30
CA VAL A 60 -6.53 -17.82 0.16
C VAL A 60 -7.62 -16.74 0.06
N GLY A 61 -7.82 -16.23 -1.16
CA GLY A 61 -8.82 -15.20 -1.44
C GLY A 61 -8.34 -13.76 -1.20
N LEU A 62 -7.21 -13.53 -0.52
CA LEU A 62 -6.74 -12.18 -0.20
C LEU A 62 -6.56 -11.31 -1.45
N GLY A 63 -5.95 -11.85 -2.52
CA GLY A 63 -5.80 -11.13 -3.79
C GLY A 63 -7.14 -10.77 -4.44
N GLY A 64 -8.11 -11.70 -4.41
CA GLY A 64 -9.46 -11.45 -4.91
C GLY A 64 -10.18 -10.37 -4.09
N THR A 65 -10.04 -10.40 -2.77
CA THR A 65 -10.56 -9.38 -1.87
C THR A 65 -9.95 -8.01 -2.14
N ILE A 66 -8.62 -7.92 -2.28
CA ILE A 66 -7.93 -6.66 -2.58
C ILE A 66 -8.43 -6.07 -3.90
N SER A 67 -8.41 -6.86 -4.98
CA SER A 67 -8.81 -6.36 -6.31
C SER A 67 -10.30 -6.00 -6.37
N ALA A 68 -11.18 -6.81 -5.79
CA ALA A 68 -12.62 -6.54 -5.82
C ALA A 68 -12.97 -5.28 -5.02
N ILE A 69 -12.42 -5.12 -3.82
CA ILE A 69 -12.69 -3.95 -2.98
C ILE A 69 -12.10 -2.69 -3.62
N ALA A 70 -10.86 -2.74 -4.12
CA ALA A 70 -10.25 -1.59 -4.78
C ALA A 70 -11.06 -1.14 -6.00
N PHE A 71 -11.52 -2.08 -6.83
CA PHE A 71 -12.34 -1.77 -8.00
C PHE A 71 -13.74 -1.24 -7.65
N LEU A 72 -14.37 -1.77 -6.60
CA LEU A 72 -15.73 -1.36 -6.23
C LEU A 72 -15.79 -0.05 -5.41
N SER A 73 -14.69 0.34 -4.77
CA SER A 73 -14.66 1.48 -3.85
C SER A 73 -14.11 2.78 -4.47
N GLU A 74 -13.41 2.70 -5.59
CA GLU A 74 -13.02 3.86 -6.40
C GLU A 74 -14.26 4.57 -6.98
#